data_AF-A0AAW1ZUF1-F1
#
_entry.id   AF-A0AAW1ZUF1-F1
#
_cell.length_a   1.000
_cell.length_b   1.000
_cell.length_c   1.000
_cell.angle_alpha   90.00
_cell.angle_beta   90.00
_cell.angle_gamma   90.00
#
_symmetry.space_group_name_H-M   'P 1'
#
loop_
_entity.id
_entity.type
_entity.pdbx_description
1 polymer ?
#
loop_
_entity_poly.entity_id
_entity_poly.type
_entity_poly.pdbx_seq_one_letter_code
_entity_poly.pdbx_strand_id
1 'polypeptide(L)' 'FPSDTGLRRQWEVAIRREGFVVTESSKLCSEHFKPDDFDRTGQIVRLRDGATPSVFNFPCHLQR' A
#
# COMPACT_ATOMS: atom_id res chain seq x y z
N PHE A 1 -1.53 -6.77 -4.71
CA PHE A 1 -0.86 -5.55 -5.21
C PHE A 1 -1.49 -5.13 -6.52
N PRO A 2 -1.32 -3.86 -6.93
CA PRO A 2 -1.81 -3.37 -8.22
C PRO A 2 -1.26 -4.17 -9.40
N SER A 3 -2.11 -4.42 -10.40
CA SER A 3 -1.70 -5.04 -11.66
C SER A 3 -0.78 -4.12 -12.47
N ASP A 4 -1.00 -2.81 -12.38
CA ASP A 4 -0.13 -1.79 -12.97
C ASP A 4 1.28 -1.87 -12.37
N THR A 5 2.28 -2.03 -13.23
CA THR A 5 3.68 -2.24 -12.82
C THR A 5 4.30 -0.96 -12.24
N GLY A 6 3.90 0.22 -12.74
CA GLY A 6 4.36 1.51 -12.23
C GLY A 6 3.90 1.74 -10.80
N LEU A 7 2.59 1.58 -10.55
CA LEU A 7 1.98 1.71 -9.23
C LEU A 7 2.49 0.63 -8.28
N ARG A 8 2.70 -0.60 -8.76
CA ARG A 8 3.32 -1.66 -7.95
C ARG A 8 4.71 -1.27 -7.46
N ARG A 9 5.55 -0.70 -8.33
CA ARG A 9 6.88 -0.21 -7.96
C ARG A 9 6.80 0.93 -6.94
N GLN A 10 5.80 1.81 -7.05
CA GLN A 10 5.59 2.85 -6.04
C GLN A 10 5.23 2.24 -4.68
N TRP A 11 4.41 1.20 -4.64
CA TRP A 11 4.08 0.50 -3.39
C TRP A 11 5.31 -0.19 -2.78
N GLU A 12 6.16 -0.82 -3.60
CA GLU A 12 7.42 -1.43 -3.14
C GLU A 12 8.31 -0.41 -2.41
N VAL A 13 8.51 0.76 -3.02
CA VAL A 13 9.28 1.86 -2.42
C VAL A 13 8.61 2.37 -1.14
N ALA A 14 7.28 2.49 -1.14
CA ALA A 14 6.54 3.04 -0.01
C ALA A 14 6.55 2.12 1.22
N ILE A 15 6.63 0.80 1.04
CA ILE A 15 6.75 -0.19 2.13
C ILE A 15 8.07 -0.04 2.90
N ARG A 16 9.10 0.57 2.27
CA ARG A 16 10.41 0.88 2.90
C ARG A 16 11.07 -0.33 3.57
N ARG A 17 10.81 -1.53 3.06
CA ARG A 17 11.41 -2.77 3.56
C ARG A 17 12.54 -3.20 2.64
N GLU A 18 13.75 -3.21 3.16
CA GLU A 18 14.94 -3.63 2.40
C GLU A 18 14.78 -5.06 1.88
N GLY A 19 15.09 -5.26 0.60
CA GLY A 19 14.98 -6.56 -0.07
C GLY A 19 13.56 -7.08 -0.27
N PHE A 20 12.52 -6.28 -0.02
CA PHE A 20 11.14 -6.70 -0.25
C PHE A 20 10.80 -6.67 -1.74
N VAL A 21 10.42 -7.83 -2.26
CA VAL A 21 9.94 -8.00 -3.64
C VAL A 21 8.47 -8.40 -3.58
N VAL A 22 7.62 -7.69 -4.31
CA VAL A 22 6.20 -8.02 -4.34
C VAL A 22 5.98 -9.31 -5.12
N THR A 23 5.32 -10.26 -4.47
CA THR A 23 4.79 -11.47 -5.11
C THR A 23 3.29 -11.32 -5.39
N GLU A 24 2.72 -12.20 -6.20
CA GLU A 24 1.26 -12.23 -6.45
C GLU A 24 0.44 -12.47 -5.17
N SER A 25 1.02 -13.23 -4.23
CA SER A 25 0.43 -13.52 -2.92
C SER A 25 0.61 -12.39 -1.91
N SER A 26 1.44 -11.38 -2.20
CA SER A 26 1.66 -10.26 -1.28
C SER A 26 0.38 -9.43 -1.12
N LYS A 27 0.05 -9.07 0.13
CA LYS A 27 -1.11 -8.25 0.50
C LYS A 27 -0.68 -7.16 1.46
N LEU A 28 -1.44 -6.07 1.51
CA LEU A 28 -1.36 -5.04 2.54
C LEU A 28 -2.72 -4.90 3.20
N CYS A 29 -2.71 -4.72 4.52
CA CYS A 29 -3.90 -4.36 5.27
C CYS A 29 -4.37 -2.95 4.89
N SER A 30 -5.67 -2.68 5.03
CA SER A 30 -6.27 -1.38 4.74
C SER A 30 -5.72 -0.25 5.63
N GLU A 31 -5.19 -0.59 6.81
CA GLU A 31 -4.56 0.37 7.75
C GLU A 31 -3.37 1.13 7.15
N HIS A 32 -2.77 0.60 6.08
CA HIS A 32 -1.61 1.22 5.43
C HIS A 32 -1.97 2.34 4.46
N PHE A 33 -3.26 2.61 4.27
CA PHE A 33 -3.79 3.64 3.38
C PHE A 33 -4.54 4.69 4.18
N LYS A 34 -4.57 5.91 3.66
CA LYS A 34 -5.36 6.97 4.29
C LYS A 34 -6.85 6.69 4.05
N PRO A 35 -7.74 7.14 4.95
CA PRO A 35 -9.18 7.02 4.74
C PRO A 35 -9.65 7.58 3.38
N ASP A 36 -9.04 8.68 2.92
CA ASP A 36 -9.33 9.33 1.64
C ASP A 36 -8.92 8.53 0.40
N ASP A 37 -7.96 7.61 0.54
CA ASP A 37 -7.52 6.73 -0.55
C ASP A 37 -8.58 5.67 -0.91
N PHE A 38 -9.62 5.53 -0.08
CA PHE A 38 -10.73 4.61 -0.33
C PHE A 38 -11.90 5.31 -1.02
N ASP A 39 -12.35 4.73 -2.12
CA ASP A 39 -13.66 5.00 -2.69
C ASP A 39 -14.72 4.16 -1.98
N ARG A 40 -15.65 4.86 -1.32
CA ARG A 40 -16.78 4.28 -0.58
C ARG A 40 -18.13 4.67 -1.18
N THR A 41 -18.14 5.22 -2.39
CA THR A 41 -19.36 5.69 -3.06
C THR A 41 -20.23 4.56 -3.61
N GLY A 42 -19.63 3.38 -3.83
CA GLY A 42 -20.32 2.20 -4.36
C GLY A 42 -20.72 1.18 -3.29
N GLN A 43 -21.19 0.02 -3.76
CA GLN A 43 -21.55 -1.11 -2.89
C GLN A 43 -20.34 -1.78 -2.21
N ILE A 44 -19.14 -1.59 -2.77
CA ILE A 44 -17.88 -2.12 -2.25
C ILE A 44 -16.92 -0.99 -1.93
N VAL A 45 -16.09 -1.20 -0.90
CA VAL A 45 -14.96 -0.31 -0.60
C VAL A 45 -13.76 -0.76 -1.43
N ARG A 46 -13.21 0.15 -2.23
CA ARG A 46 -12.02 -0.08 -3.05
C ARG A 46 -11.02 1.04 -2.89
N LEU A 47 -9.75 0.76 -3.16
CA LEU A 47 -8.75 1.82 -3.29
C LEU A 47 -9.00 2.62 -4.57
N ARG A 48 -8.80 3.94 -4.49
CA ARG A 48 -8.82 4.84 -5.65
C ARG A 48 -7.64 4.53 -6.56
N ASP A 49 -7.80 4.86 -7.84
CA ASP A 49 -6.70 4.79 -8.80
C ASP A 49 -5.53 5.67 -8.35
N GLY A 50 -4.32 5.10 -8.44
CA GLY A 50 -3.09 5.77 -8.01
C GLY A 50 -2.88 5.82 -6.51
N ALA A 51 -3.77 5.26 -5.68
CA ALA A 51 -3.54 5.20 -4.23
C ALA A 51 -2.26 4.42 -3.91
N THR A 52 -1.42 4.98 -3.05
CA THR A 52 -0.18 4.37 -2.56
C THR A 52 -0.21 4.22 -1.05
N PRO A 53 0.26 3.10 -0.49
CA PRO A 53 0.32 2.94 0.96
C PRO A 53 1.28 4.00 1.51
N SER A 54 0.85 4.71 2.55
CA SER A 54 1.62 5.80 3.13
C SER A 54 1.62 5.79 4.66
N VAL A 55 0.78 4.94 5.26
CA VAL A 55 0.65 4.82 6.71
C VAL A 55 1.44 3.60 7.16
N PHE A 56 2.63 3.85 7.68
CA PHE A 56 3.45 2.81 8.31
C PHE A 56 3.85 3.29 9.70
N ASN A 57 3.28 2.67 10.73
CA ASN A 57 3.62 2.94 12.11
C ASN A 57 4.61 1.88 12.62
N PHE A 58 5.84 1.93 12.12
CA PHE A 58 6.90 1.07 12.63
C PHE A 58 7.31 1.56 14.03
N PRO A 59 7.50 0.66 15.01
CA PRO A 59 8.06 1.05 16.29
C PRO A 59 9.44 1.69 16.09
N CYS A 60 9.84 2.61 16.98
CA CYS A 60 11.02 3.46 16.82
C CYS A 60 12.33 2.71 16.48
N HIS A 61 12.50 1.48 16.95
CA HIS A 61 13.66 0.64 16.65
C HIS A 61 13.65 0.00 15.24
N LEU A 62 12.52 0.06 14.52
CA LEU A 62 12.34 -0.40 13.13
C LEU A 62 12.18 0.76 12.13
N GLN A 63 12.31 2.02 12.57
CA GLN A 63 12.24 3.21 11.72
C GLN A 63 13.58 3.54 11.02
N ARG A 64 14.54 2.62 11.04
CA ARG A 64 15.87 2.77 10.44
C ARG A 64 15.91 2.33 9.00
#